data_AF-A0A9X2ABJ8-F1
#
_entry.id   AF-A0A9X2ABJ8-F1
#
_cell.length_a   1.000
_cell.length_b   1.000
_cell.length_c   1.000
_cell.angle_alpha   90.00
_cell.angle_beta   90.00
_cell.angle_gamma   90.00
#
_symmetry.space_group_name_H-M   'P 1'
#
loop_
_entity.id
_entity.type
_entity.pdbx_description
1 polymer ?
#
loop_
_entity_poly.entity_id
_entity_poly.type
_entity_poly.pdbx_seq_one_letter_code
_entity_poly.pdbx_strand_id
1 'polypeptide(L)'
;MKEERMSSSGSKVREEWDLRSDDMVSRKFSQVIANAVEQALNHSSRKSSKDNVAIFVDYDNVYWTLMNRYRHDPDHEDIDKNLFDRLWTFYGMDNIRMFKAYADFEQVDANLTSLQKKRIQIRHVYANGKNEDKAKNASDIELSIDAMETSYSDPNITCYVFVTADSDMIPIMSRMLYRGKHVELFYVEDAIAKHTDIRNYAHESYDLLEFLCVDISPKNPSDFVDEAIDYITEWHAQPANKTKNLGPKWLRDGLADYLAIPSNTASQVIDLLHRGNYIREELRTNEYGTHKNIVLNSDVDVPEEQISTNF
;
A
#
# COMPACT_ATOMS: atom_id res chain seq x y z
N MET A 1 -3.84 -97.26 20.08
CA MET A 1 -3.78 -96.34 18.92
C MET A 1 -4.48 -95.06 19.36
N LYS A 2 -3.75 -94.07 19.88
CA LYS A 2 -3.19 -92.90 19.17
C LYS A 2 -4.27 -92.06 18.46
N GLU A 3 -4.52 -90.87 19.01
CA GLU A 3 -4.71 -89.54 18.37
C GLU A 3 -5.38 -88.63 19.42
N GLU A 4 -4.63 -87.98 20.33
CA GLU A 4 -3.90 -86.71 20.21
C GLU A 4 -4.74 -85.46 19.84
N ARG A 5 -5.03 -84.68 20.89
CA ARG A 5 -5.09 -83.20 21.02
C ARG A 5 -5.29 -82.36 19.75
N MET A 6 -6.34 -81.52 19.75
CA MET A 6 -6.28 -80.09 19.34
C MET A 6 -7.63 -79.38 19.61
N SER A 7 -7.78 -78.70 20.76
CA SER A 7 -8.80 -77.63 20.90
C SER A 7 -8.53 -76.71 22.11
N SER A 8 -7.52 -75.84 22.04
CA SER A 8 -7.45 -74.71 23.00
C SER A 8 -6.66 -73.48 22.51
N SER A 9 -6.22 -73.42 21.25
CA SER A 9 -5.44 -72.28 20.74
C SER A 9 -6.29 -71.19 20.05
N GLY A 10 -7.54 -71.48 19.66
CA GLY A 10 -8.36 -70.53 18.90
C GLY A 10 -9.06 -69.45 19.74
N SER A 11 -9.42 -69.73 20.99
CA SER A 11 -10.14 -68.79 21.87
C SER A 11 -9.21 -67.74 22.48
N LYS A 12 -8.05 -68.15 22.98
CA LYS A 12 -7.03 -67.24 23.54
C LYS A 12 -6.47 -66.27 22.50
N VAL A 13 -6.29 -66.75 21.27
CA VAL A 13 -5.83 -65.90 20.16
C VAL A 13 -6.92 -64.90 19.79
N ARG A 14 -8.20 -65.29 19.70
CA ARG A 14 -9.27 -64.31 19.41
C ARG A 14 -9.39 -63.21 20.48
N GLU A 15 -9.37 -63.55 21.76
CA GLU A 15 -9.44 -62.56 22.85
C GLU A 15 -8.24 -61.59 22.85
N GLU A 16 -7.03 -62.10 22.57
CA GLU A 16 -5.82 -61.28 22.54
C GLU A 16 -5.76 -60.36 21.31
N TRP A 17 -6.35 -60.78 20.18
CA TRP A 17 -6.51 -59.95 18.99
C TRP A 17 -7.61 -58.89 19.15
N ASP A 18 -8.72 -59.23 19.80
CA ASP A 18 -9.79 -58.28 20.12
C ASP A 18 -9.29 -57.20 21.08
N LEU A 19 -8.57 -57.56 22.15
CA LEU A 19 -7.97 -56.61 23.11
C LEU A 19 -6.92 -55.69 22.46
N ARG A 20 -6.08 -56.23 21.56
CA ARG A 20 -5.10 -55.43 20.80
C ARG A 20 -5.77 -54.50 19.80
N SER A 21 -6.88 -54.93 19.20
CA SER A 21 -7.65 -54.11 18.28
C SER A 21 -8.33 -52.94 19.00
N ASP A 22 -8.89 -53.18 20.19
CA ASP A 22 -9.53 -52.15 21.01
C ASP A 22 -8.52 -51.11 21.54
N ASP A 23 -7.33 -51.54 21.98
CA ASP A 23 -6.26 -50.62 22.39
C ASP A 23 -5.72 -49.80 21.21
N MET A 24 -5.64 -50.40 20.01
CA MET A 24 -5.25 -49.68 18.80
C MET A 24 -6.32 -48.68 18.35
N VAL A 25 -7.60 -49.02 18.45
CA VAL A 25 -8.72 -48.12 18.16
C VAL A 25 -8.77 -46.98 19.16
N SER A 26 -8.61 -47.27 20.45
CA SER A 26 -8.55 -46.28 21.53
C SER A 26 -7.41 -45.28 21.32
N ARG A 27 -6.20 -45.76 21.01
CA ARG A 27 -5.04 -44.88 20.72
C ARG A 27 -5.26 -44.00 19.49
N LYS A 28 -5.82 -44.56 18.41
CA LYS A 28 -6.16 -43.78 17.22
C LYS A 28 -7.21 -42.72 17.53
N PHE A 29 -8.22 -43.06 18.34
CA PHE A 29 -9.25 -42.13 18.77
C PHE A 29 -8.68 -41.00 19.64
N SER A 30 -7.82 -41.31 20.62
CA SER A 30 -7.12 -40.32 21.44
C SER A 30 -6.23 -39.40 20.61
N GLN A 31 -5.53 -39.93 19.59
CA GLN A 31 -4.72 -39.13 18.67
C GLN A 31 -5.58 -38.15 17.86
N VAL A 32 -6.74 -38.60 17.35
CA VAL A 32 -7.67 -37.75 16.61
C VAL A 32 -8.22 -36.63 17.49
N ILE A 33 -8.60 -36.94 18.74
CA ILE A 33 -9.06 -35.93 19.71
C ILE A 33 -7.94 -34.95 20.04
N ALA A 34 -6.72 -35.42 20.30
CA ALA A 34 -5.57 -34.55 20.58
C ALA A 34 -5.29 -33.58 19.42
N ASN A 35 -5.27 -34.08 18.18
CA ASN A 35 -5.09 -33.26 16.99
C ASN A 35 -6.24 -32.26 16.81
N ALA A 36 -7.49 -32.65 17.08
CA ALA A 36 -8.65 -31.76 16.99
C ALA A 36 -8.62 -30.66 18.05
N VAL A 37 -8.21 -30.98 19.28
CA VAL A 37 -8.02 -30.02 20.38
C VAL A 37 -6.87 -29.07 20.06
N GLU A 38 -5.74 -29.58 19.57
CA GLU A 38 -4.60 -28.77 19.17
C GLU A 38 -4.95 -27.84 18.00
N GLN A 39 -5.70 -28.33 17.02
CA GLN A 39 -6.25 -27.50 15.94
C GLN A 39 -7.21 -26.44 16.46
N ALA A 40 -8.14 -26.80 17.37
CA ALA A 40 -9.07 -25.84 17.97
C ALA A 40 -8.36 -24.77 18.81
N LEU A 41 -7.32 -25.16 19.56
CA LEU A 41 -6.49 -24.23 20.34
C LEU A 41 -5.67 -23.32 19.42
N ASN A 42 -5.08 -23.84 18.35
CA ASN A 42 -4.37 -23.05 17.35
C ASN A 42 -5.30 -22.12 16.55
N HIS A 43 -6.52 -22.56 16.26
CA HIS A 43 -7.52 -21.72 15.62
C HIS A 43 -8.01 -20.64 16.58
N SER A 44 -8.22 -20.96 17.86
CA SER A 44 -8.63 -20.00 18.88
C SER A 44 -7.52 -19.01 19.25
N SER A 45 -6.25 -19.42 19.25
CA SER A 45 -5.11 -18.54 19.51
C SER A 45 -4.87 -17.58 18.34
N ARG A 46 -4.93 -18.05 17.09
CA ARG A 46 -4.88 -17.21 15.88
C ARG A 46 -6.09 -16.31 15.72
N LYS A 47 -7.28 -16.76 16.12
CA LYS A 47 -8.50 -15.95 16.13
C LYS A 47 -8.41 -14.85 17.20
N SER A 48 -7.86 -15.17 18.38
CA SER A 48 -7.70 -14.19 19.47
C SER A 48 -6.71 -13.05 19.18
N SER A 49 -5.74 -13.24 18.28
CA SER A 49 -4.74 -12.21 17.97
C SER A 49 -5.20 -11.15 16.97
N LYS A 50 -6.38 -11.35 16.35
CA LYS A 50 -7.00 -10.39 15.41
C LYS A 50 -8.41 -9.97 15.84
N ASP A 51 -8.84 -10.37 17.04
CA ASP A 51 -10.05 -9.86 17.66
C ASP A 51 -9.73 -8.47 18.26
N ASN A 52 -10.50 -7.44 17.94
CA ASN A 52 -10.27 -6.05 18.33
C ASN A 52 -9.02 -5.41 17.66
N VAL A 53 -9.21 -4.94 16.44
CA VAL A 53 -8.19 -4.30 15.59
C VAL A 53 -8.27 -2.78 15.69
N ALA A 54 -7.12 -2.12 15.83
CA ALA A 54 -6.99 -0.68 15.66
C ALA A 54 -6.13 -0.37 14.43
N ILE A 55 -6.69 0.37 13.48
CA ILE A 55 -6.05 0.70 12.21
C ILE A 55 -5.68 2.17 12.20
N PHE A 56 -4.40 2.43 11.93
CA PHE A 56 -3.79 3.75 11.85
C PHE A 56 -3.19 3.92 10.45
N VAL A 57 -3.79 4.81 9.66
CA VAL A 57 -3.34 5.11 8.29
C VAL A 57 -2.59 6.43 8.30
N ASP A 58 -1.31 6.39 7.97
CA ASP A 58 -0.55 7.56 7.58
C ASP A 58 -0.99 7.97 6.17
N TYR A 59 -2.14 8.65 6.12
CA TYR A 59 -2.86 8.90 4.87
C TYR A 59 -2.11 9.88 3.98
N ASP A 60 -1.38 10.83 4.55
CA ASP A 60 -0.60 11.80 3.79
C ASP A 60 0.49 11.08 2.96
N ASN A 61 1.31 10.25 3.61
CA ASN A 61 2.37 9.50 2.93
C ASN A 61 1.81 8.48 1.93
N VAL A 62 0.79 7.72 2.34
CA VAL A 62 0.13 6.73 1.48
C VAL A 62 -0.48 7.39 0.25
N TYR A 63 -1.19 8.51 0.42
CA TYR A 63 -1.79 9.27 -0.68
C TYR A 63 -0.75 9.72 -1.68
N TRP A 64 0.29 10.44 -1.24
CA TRP A 64 1.32 10.95 -2.15
C TRP A 64 2.10 9.83 -2.83
N THR A 65 2.37 8.73 -2.12
CA THR A 65 3.07 7.58 -2.70
C THR A 65 2.23 6.94 -3.80
N LEU A 66 0.95 6.64 -3.53
CA LEU A 66 0.06 5.99 -4.49
C LEU A 66 -0.27 6.90 -5.68
N MET A 67 -0.56 8.17 -5.44
CA MET A 67 -0.87 9.12 -6.52
C MET A 67 0.34 9.43 -7.39
N ASN A 68 1.50 9.76 -6.81
CA ASN A 68 2.65 10.20 -7.61
C ASN A 68 3.32 9.06 -8.38
N ARG A 69 3.31 7.84 -7.84
CA ARG A 69 4.05 6.71 -8.42
C ARG A 69 3.17 5.74 -9.21
N TYR A 70 1.87 5.70 -8.91
CA TYR A 70 0.96 4.71 -9.51
C TYR A 70 -0.35 5.32 -10.04
N ARG A 71 -0.58 6.63 -9.88
CA ARG A 71 -1.87 7.30 -10.15
C ARG A 71 -3.06 6.60 -9.51
N HIS A 72 -2.85 6.05 -8.31
CA HIS A 72 -3.88 5.31 -7.61
C HIS A 72 -4.42 6.14 -6.45
N ASP A 73 -5.71 6.43 -6.49
CA ASP A 73 -6.40 7.07 -5.37
C ASP A 73 -6.60 6.05 -4.24
N PRO A 74 -6.14 6.29 -3.01
CA PRO A 74 -6.44 5.41 -1.88
C PRO A 74 -7.94 5.20 -1.64
N ASP A 75 -8.78 6.20 -1.97
CA ASP A 75 -10.25 6.13 -1.90
C ASP A 75 -10.90 5.80 -3.25
N HIS A 76 -10.25 4.94 -4.05
CA HIS A 76 -10.71 4.50 -5.38
C HIS A 76 -12.20 4.06 -5.39
N GLU A 77 -12.91 4.32 -6.50
CA GLU A 77 -14.34 3.98 -6.64
C GLU A 77 -14.61 2.46 -6.66
N ASP A 78 -13.71 1.70 -7.30
CA ASP A 78 -13.69 0.24 -7.26
C ASP A 78 -13.28 -0.27 -5.86
N ILE A 79 -14.15 -1.07 -5.25
CA ILE A 79 -14.00 -1.64 -3.92
C ILE A 79 -12.74 -2.50 -3.81
N ASP A 80 -12.38 -3.24 -4.87
CA ASP A 80 -11.19 -4.10 -4.83
C ASP A 80 -9.88 -3.29 -4.80
N LYS A 81 -9.97 -2.02 -5.17
CA LYS A 81 -8.88 -1.05 -5.25
C LYS A 81 -8.89 -0.02 -4.12
N ASN A 82 -9.98 0.07 -3.38
CA ASN A 82 -10.18 1.03 -2.30
C ASN A 82 -9.50 0.55 -1.00
N LEU A 83 -8.59 1.36 -0.46
CA LEU A 83 -7.84 1.02 0.76
C LEU A 83 -8.76 0.74 1.94
N PHE A 84 -9.75 1.60 2.16
CA PHE A 84 -10.61 1.55 3.33
C PHE A 84 -11.58 0.38 3.27
N ASP A 85 -12.24 0.17 2.13
CA ASP A 85 -13.18 -0.94 1.95
C ASP A 85 -12.45 -2.30 2.00
N ARG A 86 -11.25 -2.38 1.42
CA ARG A 86 -10.40 -3.56 1.52
C ARG A 86 -9.99 -3.87 2.95
N LEU A 87 -9.56 -2.88 3.73
CA LEU A 87 -9.20 -3.08 5.15
C LEU A 87 -10.40 -3.47 6.01
N TRP A 88 -11.58 -2.86 5.78
CA TRP A 88 -12.82 -3.26 6.42
C TRP A 88 -13.18 -4.72 6.13
N THR A 89 -13.04 -5.14 4.87
CA THR A 89 -13.33 -6.51 4.43
C THR A 89 -12.30 -7.49 4.98
N PHE A 90 -11.02 -7.13 4.95
CA PHE A 90 -9.91 -7.99 5.36
C PHE A 90 -9.96 -8.37 6.85
N TYR A 91 -10.22 -7.39 7.72
CA TYR A 91 -10.33 -7.64 9.16
C TYR A 91 -11.74 -8.03 9.61
N GLY A 92 -12.76 -7.68 8.83
CA GLY A 92 -14.16 -7.84 9.19
C GLY A 92 -14.65 -6.69 10.08
N MET A 93 -15.82 -6.14 9.74
CA MET A 93 -16.39 -4.97 10.43
C MET A 93 -16.57 -5.17 11.93
N ASP A 94 -16.93 -6.38 12.35
CA ASP A 94 -17.13 -6.75 13.75
C ASP A 94 -15.84 -6.94 14.54
N ASN A 95 -14.66 -6.80 13.92
CA ASN A 95 -13.36 -6.91 14.59
C ASN A 95 -12.63 -5.56 14.73
N ILE A 96 -12.96 -4.56 13.91
CA ILE A 96 -12.33 -3.25 13.99
C ILE A 96 -12.94 -2.44 15.15
N ARG A 97 -12.11 -1.93 16.07
CA ARG A 97 -12.50 -1.03 17.17
C ARG A 97 -12.25 0.43 16.81
N MET A 98 -11.23 0.67 16.00
CA MET A 98 -10.77 2.00 15.64
C MET A 98 -10.20 1.97 14.23
N PHE A 99 -10.53 2.97 13.44
CA PHE A 99 -9.99 3.18 12.11
C PHE A 99 -9.78 4.68 11.90
N LYS A 100 -8.52 5.11 11.96
CA LYS A 100 -8.13 6.52 11.87
C LYS A 100 -7.21 6.76 10.66
N ALA A 101 -7.41 7.89 9.99
CA ALA A 101 -6.58 8.37 8.90
C ALA A 101 -6.00 9.74 9.23
N TYR A 102 -4.69 9.87 9.16
CA TYR A 102 -3.93 11.05 9.57
C TYR A 102 -3.33 11.73 8.34
N ALA A 103 -3.65 13.02 8.15
CA ALA A 103 -3.05 13.82 7.09
C ALA A 103 -3.27 15.31 7.32
N ASP A 104 -2.48 16.12 6.64
CA ASP A 104 -2.88 17.49 6.31
C ASP A 104 -3.91 17.46 5.16
N PHE A 105 -5.19 17.31 5.53
CA PHE A 105 -6.32 17.30 4.59
C PHE A 105 -6.55 18.62 3.83
N GLU A 106 -5.75 19.67 4.05
CA GLU A 106 -5.71 20.83 3.16
C GLU A 106 -4.76 20.62 1.96
N GLN A 107 -3.83 19.66 2.04
CA GLN A 107 -2.83 19.38 1.01
C GLN A 107 -3.17 18.20 0.12
N VAL A 108 -3.97 17.25 0.61
CA VAL A 108 -4.43 16.08 -0.16
C VAL A 108 -5.82 16.30 -0.74
N ASP A 109 -6.05 15.84 -1.98
CA ASP A 109 -7.38 15.88 -2.61
C ASP A 109 -8.20 14.67 -2.17
N ALA A 110 -8.72 14.73 -0.94
CA ALA A 110 -9.47 13.63 -0.33
C ALA A 110 -10.96 13.98 -0.18
N ASN A 111 -11.83 13.04 -0.55
CA ASN A 111 -13.26 13.17 -0.28
C ASN A 111 -13.58 12.85 1.18
N LEU A 112 -13.47 13.85 2.06
CA LEU A 112 -13.72 13.69 3.50
C LEU A 112 -15.11 13.13 3.82
N THR A 113 -16.12 13.44 3.00
CA THR A 113 -17.47 12.91 3.16
C THR A 113 -17.51 11.40 2.87
N SER A 114 -16.78 10.94 1.86
CA SER A 114 -16.62 9.51 1.55
C SER A 114 -15.97 8.77 2.72
N LEU A 115 -14.84 9.28 3.23
CA LEU A 115 -14.14 8.68 4.37
C LEU A 115 -15.03 8.58 5.63
N GLN A 116 -15.79 9.64 5.94
CA GLN A 116 -16.74 9.63 7.06
C GLN A 116 -17.88 8.62 6.86
N LYS A 117 -18.43 8.49 5.64
CA LYS A 117 -19.44 7.46 5.33
C LYS A 117 -18.92 6.05 5.53
N LYS A 118 -17.63 5.82 5.25
CA LYS A 118 -16.89 4.59 5.55
C LYS A 118 -16.47 4.44 7.02
N ARG A 119 -16.94 5.33 7.90
CA ARG A 119 -16.65 5.36 9.35
C ARG A 119 -15.16 5.52 9.70
N ILE A 120 -14.41 6.14 8.81
CA ILE A 120 -13.01 6.50 9.05
C ILE A 120 -12.97 7.76 9.90
N GLN A 121 -12.27 7.70 11.02
CA GLN A 121 -12.03 8.86 11.86
C GLN A 121 -10.92 9.71 11.24
N ILE A 122 -11.32 10.85 10.69
CA ILE A 122 -10.42 11.82 10.08
C ILE A 122 -9.65 12.55 11.19
N ARG A 123 -8.32 12.47 11.14
CA ARG A 123 -7.41 13.21 12.01
C ARG A 123 -6.64 14.21 11.16
N HIS A 124 -7.18 15.42 11.07
CA HIS A 124 -6.50 16.52 10.40
C HIS A 124 -5.34 17.00 11.28
N VAL A 125 -4.13 16.91 10.74
CA VAL A 125 -2.91 17.31 11.42
C VAL A 125 -2.29 18.46 10.66
N TYR A 126 -2.31 19.64 11.27
CA TYR A 126 -1.83 20.84 10.61
C TYR A 126 -0.30 20.88 10.61
N ALA A 127 0.29 20.80 9.42
CA ALA A 127 1.71 21.01 9.20
C ALA A 127 1.99 22.53 9.18
N ASN A 128 2.34 23.07 10.35
CA ASN A 128 2.61 24.50 10.53
C ASN A 128 3.73 25.02 9.59
N GLY A 129 3.33 25.67 8.49
CA GLY A 129 4.13 26.70 7.80
C GLY A 129 4.68 26.34 6.42
N LYS A 130 4.59 27.33 5.52
CA LYS A 130 5.15 27.42 4.16
C LYS A 130 6.69 27.29 4.06
N ASN A 131 7.38 26.77 5.07
CA ASN A 131 8.82 26.53 5.08
C ASN A 131 9.08 25.02 5.09
N GLU A 132 9.50 24.53 3.93
CA GLU A 132 9.20 23.22 3.35
C GLU A 132 9.86 21.98 3.99
N ASP A 133 10.52 22.06 5.15
CA ASP A 133 11.29 20.91 5.66
C ASP A 133 11.02 20.49 7.11
N LYS A 134 10.35 21.31 7.93
CA LYS A 134 10.19 21.00 9.37
C LYS A 134 8.79 20.53 9.78
N ALA A 135 7.80 20.60 8.90
CA ALA A 135 6.42 20.26 9.22
C ALA A 135 5.97 18.89 8.67
N LYS A 136 6.87 18.16 7.98
CA LYS A 136 6.58 16.90 7.28
C LYS A 136 6.23 15.72 8.19
N ASN A 137 6.55 15.78 9.49
CA ASN A 137 6.39 14.64 10.40
C ASN A 137 5.25 14.84 11.42
N ALA A 138 4.37 15.83 11.20
CA ALA A 138 3.32 16.14 12.16
C ALA A 138 2.29 15.00 12.25
N SER A 139 1.88 14.44 11.11
CA SER A 139 0.97 13.28 11.03
C SER A 139 1.51 12.07 11.79
N ASP A 140 2.79 11.74 11.61
CA ASP A 140 3.46 10.58 12.24
C ASP A 140 3.52 10.70 13.76
N ILE A 141 3.77 11.92 14.24
CA ILE A 141 3.80 12.24 15.67
C ILE A 141 2.40 12.06 16.27
N GLU A 142 1.36 12.65 15.67
CA GLU A 142 -0.01 12.55 16.16
C GLU A 142 -0.50 11.10 16.14
N LEU A 143 -0.22 10.37 15.05
CA LEU A 143 -0.54 8.95 14.92
C LEU A 143 0.13 8.15 16.04
N SER A 144 1.42 8.38 16.27
CA SER A 144 2.19 7.68 17.31
C SER A 144 1.65 7.94 18.72
N ILE A 145 1.26 9.18 19.01
CA ILE A 145 0.63 9.56 20.29
C ILE A 145 -0.70 8.84 20.44
N ASP A 146 -1.58 8.93 19.44
CA ASP A 146 -2.90 8.30 19.46
C ASP A 146 -2.81 6.77 19.62
N ALA A 147 -1.87 6.12 18.91
CA ALA A 147 -1.66 4.67 19.03
C ALA A 147 -1.16 4.29 20.43
N MET A 148 -0.24 5.07 20.99
CA MET A 148 0.23 4.88 22.37
C MET A 148 -0.90 5.04 23.37
N GLU A 149 -1.66 6.14 23.31
CA GLU A 149 -2.79 6.42 24.22
C GLU A 149 -3.86 5.33 24.10
N THR A 150 -4.17 4.89 22.88
CA THR A 150 -5.10 3.78 22.61
C THR A 150 -4.64 2.51 23.33
N SER A 151 -3.33 2.23 23.31
CA SER A 151 -2.76 1.06 23.98
C SER A 151 -2.86 1.08 25.51
N TYR A 152 -3.13 2.24 26.12
CA TYR A 152 -3.41 2.37 27.55
C TYR A 152 -4.90 2.43 27.86
N SER A 153 -5.67 3.12 27.03
CA SER A 153 -7.10 3.38 27.25
C SER A 153 -7.99 2.20 26.88
N ASP A 154 -7.62 1.42 25.87
CA ASP A 154 -8.34 0.21 25.49
C ASP A 154 -7.40 -1.01 25.44
N PRO A 155 -7.21 -1.68 26.59
CA PRO A 155 -6.33 -2.84 26.67
C PRO A 155 -6.86 -4.05 25.88
N ASN A 156 -8.13 -4.07 25.47
CA ASN A 156 -8.75 -5.19 24.75
C ASN A 156 -8.31 -5.25 23.28
N ILE A 157 -7.82 -4.14 22.72
CA ILE A 157 -7.25 -4.13 21.38
C ILE A 157 -6.02 -5.03 21.37
N THR A 158 -6.07 -6.10 20.59
CA THR A 158 -4.99 -7.08 20.51
C THR A 158 -4.08 -6.86 19.30
N CYS A 159 -4.59 -6.23 18.25
CA CYS A 159 -3.90 -6.00 16.98
C CYS A 159 -3.85 -4.51 16.63
N TYR A 160 -2.65 -4.03 16.29
CA TYR A 160 -2.37 -2.69 15.81
C TYR A 160 -1.89 -2.77 14.37
N VAL A 161 -2.64 -2.13 13.47
CA VAL A 161 -2.36 -2.11 12.03
C VAL A 161 -1.84 -0.73 11.69
N PHE A 162 -0.65 -0.68 11.11
CA PHE A 162 -0.05 0.55 10.59
C PHE A 162 -0.02 0.49 9.07
N VAL A 163 -0.57 1.50 8.42
CA VAL A 163 -0.50 1.66 6.97
C VAL A 163 0.46 2.81 6.68
N THR A 164 1.72 2.47 6.41
CA THR A 164 2.84 3.40 6.23
C THR A 164 4.04 2.66 5.62
N ALA A 165 4.95 3.41 4.99
CA ALA A 165 6.28 2.93 4.61
C ALA A 165 7.41 3.71 5.31
N ASP A 166 7.06 4.61 6.24
CA ASP A 166 8.04 5.49 6.90
C ASP A 166 8.75 4.78 8.06
N SER A 167 10.09 4.71 7.97
CA SER A 167 10.93 4.15 9.03
C SER A 167 10.84 4.91 10.36
N ASP A 168 10.39 6.16 10.37
CA ASP A 168 10.17 6.92 11.61
C ASP A 168 9.05 6.32 12.48
N MET A 169 8.23 5.41 11.93
CA MET A 169 7.16 4.69 12.64
C MET A 169 7.64 3.45 13.41
N ILE A 170 8.89 3.01 13.20
CA ILE A 170 9.49 1.86 13.88
C ILE A 170 9.41 1.94 15.42
N PRO A 171 9.66 3.09 16.08
CA PRO A 171 9.58 3.19 17.53
C PRO A 171 8.19 2.89 18.10
N ILE A 172 7.11 3.37 17.46
CA ILE A 172 5.75 3.10 17.94
C ILE A 172 5.37 1.64 17.71
N MET A 173 5.72 1.05 16.56
CA MET A 173 5.52 -0.37 16.26
C MET A 173 6.25 -1.24 17.31
N SER A 174 7.53 -0.93 17.58
CA SER A 174 8.32 -1.62 18.61
C SER A 174 7.68 -1.51 19.99
N ARG A 175 7.09 -0.35 20.32
CA ARG A 175 6.38 -0.19 21.59
C ARG A 175 5.14 -1.07 21.68
N MET A 176 4.40 -1.26 20.60
CA MET A 176 3.28 -2.20 20.55
C MET A 176 3.76 -3.64 20.79
N LEU A 177 4.88 -4.03 20.17
CA LEU A 177 5.52 -5.33 20.42
C LEU A 177 5.91 -5.52 21.90
N TYR A 178 6.58 -4.54 22.51
CA TYR A 178 6.95 -4.61 23.94
C TYR A 178 5.75 -4.69 24.88
N ARG A 179 4.57 -4.27 24.43
CA ARG A 179 3.30 -4.38 25.17
C ARG A 179 2.57 -5.69 24.91
N GLY A 180 3.16 -6.61 24.16
CA GLY A 180 2.57 -7.90 23.80
C GLY A 180 1.39 -7.77 22.83
N LYS A 181 1.34 -6.69 22.04
CA LYS A 181 0.32 -6.49 21.00
C LYS A 181 0.80 -7.11 19.68
N HIS A 182 -0.15 -7.66 18.92
CA HIS A 182 0.09 -8.03 17.54
C HIS A 182 0.20 -6.77 16.69
N VAL A 183 1.13 -6.78 15.73
CA VAL A 183 1.46 -5.62 14.89
C VAL A 183 1.46 -6.09 13.45
N GLU A 184 0.64 -5.47 12.62
CA GLU A 184 0.58 -5.71 11.17
C GLU A 184 0.93 -4.43 10.42
N LEU A 185 1.62 -4.57 9.30
CA LEU A 185 2.10 -3.46 8.47
C LEU A 185 1.53 -3.57 7.06
N PHE A 186 0.95 -2.49 6.54
CA PHE A 186 0.68 -2.33 5.12
C PHE A 186 1.59 -1.24 4.57
N TYR A 187 2.32 -1.54 3.51
CA TYR A 187 3.38 -0.67 3.01
C TYR A 187 3.43 -0.71 1.48
N VAL A 188 4.13 0.24 0.85
CA VAL A 188 4.48 0.18 -0.58
C VAL A 188 5.96 -0.17 -0.67
N GLU A 189 6.34 -1.29 -1.30
CA GLU A 189 7.74 -1.77 -1.35
C GLU A 189 8.72 -0.67 -1.79
N ASP A 190 8.39 0.05 -2.86
CA ASP A 190 9.24 1.11 -3.42
C ASP A 190 9.41 2.32 -2.48
N ALA A 191 8.55 2.47 -1.46
CA ALA A 191 8.61 3.56 -0.50
C ALA A 191 9.43 3.21 0.75
N ILE A 192 9.84 1.95 0.93
CA ILE A 192 10.70 1.55 2.06
C ILE A 192 12.10 2.17 1.92
N ALA A 193 12.62 2.70 3.03
CA ALA A 193 13.97 3.25 3.10
C ALA A 193 15.05 2.17 2.84
N LYS A 194 16.02 2.46 1.98
CA LYS A 194 17.08 1.50 1.56
C LYS A 194 17.94 0.94 2.70
N HIS A 195 18.07 1.68 3.79
CA HIS A 195 18.96 1.34 4.90
C HIS A 195 18.23 0.79 6.12
N THR A 196 16.89 0.82 6.10
CA THR A 196 16.06 0.43 7.24
C THR A 196 14.84 -0.33 6.75
N ASP A 197 14.81 -1.62 7.02
CA ASP A 197 13.67 -2.46 6.66
C ASP A 197 12.65 -2.50 7.81
N ILE A 198 11.58 -1.71 7.66
CA ILE A 198 10.47 -1.58 8.61
C ILE A 198 9.71 -2.89 8.83
N ARG A 199 9.74 -3.83 7.87
CA ARG A 199 9.00 -5.11 7.94
C ARG A 199 9.46 -5.97 9.10
N ASN A 200 10.73 -5.84 9.51
CA ASN A 200 11.30 -6.57 10.65
C ASN A 200 10.67 -6.19 12.01
N TYR A 201 9.84 -5.15 12.06
CA TYR A 201 9.19 -4.64 13.26
C TYR A 201 7.68 -4.93 13.30
N ALA A 202 7.19 -5.76 12.39
CA ALA A 202 5.82 -6.26 12.36
C ALA A 202 5.81 -7.79 12.44
N HIS A 203 4.69 -8.36 12.91
CA HIS A 203 4.50 -9.80 12.88
C HIS A 203 4.10 -10.28 11.47
N GLU A 204 3.28 -9.47 10.78
CA GLU A 204 2.84 -9.70 9.41
C GLU A 204 2.96 -8.39 8.63
N SER A 205 3.33 -8.46 7.35
CA SER A 205 3.47 -7.31 6.47
C SER A 205 2.84 -7.60 5.11
N TYR A 206 2.16 -6.63 4.51
CA TYR A 206 1.46 -6.75 3.24
C TYR A 206 1.82 -5.59 2.32
N ASP A 207 2.17 -5.91 1.07
CA ASP A 207 2.38 -4.89 0.04
C ASP A 207 1.02 -4.33 -0.42
N LEU A 208 0.91 -3.00 -0.41
CA LEU A 208 -0.31 -2.27 -0.75
C LEU A 208 -0.64 -2.36 -2.23
N LEU A 209 0.32 -2.51 -3.13
CA LEU A 209 0.03 -2.58 -4.57
C LEU A 209 -0.65 -3.91 -4.89
N GLU A 210 -0.14 -5.01 -4.32
CA GLU A 210 -0.81 -6.32 -4.40
C GLU A 210 -2.17 -6.28 -3.68
N PHE A 211 -2.19 -5.73 -2.46
CA PHE A 211 -3.41 -5.64 -1.67
C PHE A 211 -4.49 -4.73 -2.28
N LEU A 212 -4.15 -3.77 -3.13
CA LEU A 212 -5.12 -2.89 -3.78
C LEU A 212 -5.30 -3.21 -5.27
N CYS A 213 -4.74 -4.34 -5.74
CA CYS A 213 -4.82 -4.74 -7.14
C CYS A 213 -4.43 -3.60 -8.11
N VAL A 214 -3.38 -2.86 -7.73
CA VAL A 214 -2.85 -1.72 -8.50
C VAL A 214 -2.16 -2.26 -9.73
N ASP A 215 -2.44 -1.65 -10.89
CA ASP A 215 -1.74 -2.00 -12.11
C ASP A 215 -0.31 -1.43 -12.08
N ILE A 216 0.65 -2.33 -11.88
CA ILE A 216 2.09 -2.04 -11.87
C ILE A 216 2.77 -2.35 -13.20
N SER A 217 1.99 -2.59 -14.26
CA SER A 217 2.54 -2.87 -15.59
C SER A 217 3.54 -1.77 -15.97
N PRO A 218 4.79 -2.13 -16.29
CA PRO A 218 5.83 -1.14 -16.52
C PRO A 218 5.45 -0.29 -17.74
N LYS A 219 5.17 0.98 -17.48
CA LYS A 219 5.05 2.00 -18.53
C LYS A 219 6.46 2.42 -18.91
N ASN A 220 6.97 1.91 -20.03
CA ASN A 220 8.32 2.23 -20.48
C ASN A 220 8.35 3.70 -20.91
N PRO A 221 9.16 4.57 -20.28
CA PRO A 221 9.16 6.00 -20.58
C PRO A 221 9.49 6.33 -22.04
N SER A 222 10.23 5.46 -22.75
CA SER A 222 10.53 5.68 -24.17
C SER A 222 9.29 5.65 -25.05
N ASP A 223 8.26 4.92 -24.64
CA ASP A 223 7.04 4.71 -25.43
C ASP A 223 6.13 5.95 -25.44
N PHE A 224 6.50 7.01 -24.71
CA PHE A 224 5.74 8.25 -24.60
C PHE A 224 6.51 9.48 -25.09
N VAL A 225 7.68 9.29 -25.70
CA VAL A 225 8.54 10.42 -26.13
C VAL A 225 7.83 11.23 -27.22
N ASP A 226 7.23 10.57 -28.20
CA ASP A 226 6.58 11.24 -29.33
C ASP A 226 5.33 12.00 -28.88
N GLU A 227 4.46 11.36 -28.09
CA GLU A 227 3.27 12.00 -27.53
C GLU A 227 3.62 13.15 -26.57
N ALA A 228 4.77 13.08 -25.89
CA ALA A 228 5.25 14.19 -25.06
C ALA A 228 5.73 15.38 -25.91
N ILE A 229 6.31 15.15 -27.08
CA ILE A 229 6.66 16.21 -28.04
C ILE A 229 5.39 16.86 -28.58
N ASP A 230 4.37 16.06 -28.91
CA ASP A 230 3.06 16.55 -29.34
C ASP A 230 2.42 17.44 -28.27
N TYR A 231 2.41 16.99 -27.02
CA TYR A 231 1.92 17.78 -25.89
C TYR A 231 2.60 19.16 -25.79
N ILE A 232 3.94 19.21 -25.88
CA ILE A 232 4.68 20.48 -25.80
C ILE A 232 4.35 21.38 -26.99
N THR A 233 4.25 20.81 -28.19
CA THR A 233 3.87 21.53 -29.42
C THR A 233 2.48 22.16 -29.25
N GLU A 234 1.50 21.37 -28.85
CA GLU A 234 0.12 21.81 -28.63
C GLU A 234 0.06 22.88 -27.53
N TRP A 235 0.78 22.69 -26.43
CA TRP A 235 0.80 23.64 -25.32
C TRP A 235 1.26 25.03 -25.75
N HIS A 236 2.32 25.12 -26.57
CA HIS A 236 2.84 26.39 -27.08
C HIS A 236 1.98 26.98 -28.20
N ALA A 237 1.26 26.15 -28.96
CA ALA A 237 0.33 26.60 -29.99
C ALA A 237 -0.95 27.23 -29.42
N GLN A 238 -1.34 26.87 -28.19
CA GLN A 238 -2.55 27.38 -27.55
C GLN A 238 -2.48 28.91 -27.29
N PRO A 239 -3.43 29.72 -27.80
CA PRO A 239 -3.45 31.17 -27.59
C PRO A 239 -3.47 31.59 -26.11
N ALA A 240 -4.10 30.78 -25.25
CA ALA A 240 -4.20 31.00 -23.81
C ALA A 240 -2.85 30.90 -23.08
N ASN A 241 -1.84 30.27 -23.69
CA ASN A 241 -0.52 30.06 -23.10
C ASN A 241 0.53 31.03 -23.65
N LYS A 242 0.15 31.92 -24.57
CA LYS A 242 1.07 32.85 -25.23
C LYS A 242 1.86 33.72 -24.25
N THR A 243 1.31 34.06 -23.09
CA THR A 243 1.98 34.85 -22.03
C THR A 243 2.52 34.01 -20.87
N LYS A 244 2.24 32.70 -20.87
CA LYS A 244 2.63 31.77 -19.81
C LYS A 244 3.98 31.13 -20.13
N ASN A 245 4.60 30.56 -19.10
CA ASN A 245 5.84 29.80 -19.23
C ASN A 245 5.57 28.34 -18.88
N LEU A 246 6.03 27.42 -19.73
CA LEU A 246 6.00 26.00 -19.45
C LEU A 246 7.21 25.63 -18.58
N GLY A 247 7.06 25.79 -17.27
CA GLY A 247 8.12 25.44 -16.32
C GLY A 247 8.24 23.92 -16.09
N PRO A 248 9.34 23.43 -15.47
CA PRO A 248 9.55 22.00 -15.23
C PRO A 248 8.40 21.30 -14.49
N LYS A 249 7.86 21.95 -13.45
CA LYS A 249 6.72 21.41 -12.70
C LYS A 249 5.46 21.30 -13.56
N TRP A 250 5.12 22.35 -14.31
CA TRP A 250 3.95 22.36 -15.19
C TRP A 250 4.08 21.36 -16.34
N LEU A 251 5.27 21.18 -16.89
CA LEU A 251 5.51 20.16 -17.90
C LEU A 251 5.30 18.77 -17.33
N ARG A 252 5.90 18.46 -16.17
CA ARG A 252 5.73 17.16 -15.52
C ARG A 252 4.27 16.87 -15.19
N ASP A 253 3.60 17.80 -14.52
CA ASP A 253 2.22 17.61 -14.07
C ASP A 253 1.28 17.49 -15.30
N GLY A 254 1.48 18.31 -16.33
CA GLY A 254 0.71 18.25 -17.56
C GLY A 254 0.96 17.00 -18.40
N LEU A 255 2.20 16.52 -18.51
CA LEU A 255 2.52 15.27 -19.20
C LEU A 255 1.97 14.07 -18.46
N ALA A 256 2.05 14.07 -17.13
CA ALA A 256 1.44 13.04 -16.32
C ALA A 256 -0.03 12.93 -16.73
N ASP A 257 -0.80 14.00 -16.63
CA ASP A 257 -2.22 14.03 -16.96
C ASP A 257 -2.53 13.69 -18.42
N TYR A 258 -1.83 14.29 -19.39
CA TYR A 258 -2.06 14.07 -20.81
C TYR A 258 -1.84 12.60 -21.22
N LEU A 259 -0.78 11.97 -20.71
CA LEU A 259 -0.40 10.60 -21.06
C LEU A 259 -1.02 9.54 -20.13
N ALA A 260 -1.79 9.98 -19.12
CA ALA A 260 -2.29 9.13 -18.04
C ALA A 260 -1.19 8.28 -17.38
N ILE A 261 0.02 8.84 -17.21
CA ILE A 261 1.17 8.18 -16.57
C ILE A 261 1.48 8.76 -15.20
N PRO A 262 2.11 7.99 -14.30
CA PRO A 262 2.60 8.51 -13.02
C PRO A 262 3.58 9.68 -13.18
N SER A 263 3.62 10.56 -12.18
CA SER A 263 4.48 11.76 -12.17
C SER A 263 5.97 11.42 -12.26
N ASN A 264 6.41 10.31 -11.65
CA ASN A 264 7.78 9.81 -11.78
C ASN A 264 8.08 9.31 -13.21
N THR A 265 7.14 8.62 -13.86
CA THR A 265 7.27 8.23 -15.27
C THR A 265 7.33 9.48 -16.16
N ALA A 266 6.48 10.49 -15.92
CA ALA A 266 6.56 11.76 -16.65
C ALA A 266 7.92 12.46 -16.45
N SER A 267 8.49 12.45 -15.25
CA SER A 267 9.86 12.93 -15.02
C SER A 267 10.90 12.15 -15.82
N GLN A 268 10.77 10.82 -15.93
CA GLN A 268 11.68 10.00 -16.74
C GLN A 268 11.52 10.29 -18.24
N VAL A 269 10.30 10.55 -18.73
CA VAL A 269 10.05 10.99 -20.11
C VAL A 269 10.76 12.32 -20.37
N ILE A 270 10.65 13.30 -19.46
CA ILE A 270 11.34 14.59 -19.57
C ILE A 270 12.86 14.41 -19.60
N ASP A 271 13.41 13.50 -18.77
CA ASP A 271 14.84 13.16 -18.81
C ASP A 271 15.26 12.59 -20.17
N LEU A 272 14.43 11.74 -20.79
CA LEU A 272 14.66 11.22 -22.14
C LEU A 272 14.61 12.33 -23.19
N LEU A 273 13.65 13.25 -23.09
CA LEU A 273 13.55 14.41 -23.99
C LEU A 273 14.81 15.29 -23.92
N HIS A 274 15.34 15.54 -22.72
CA HIS A 274 16.60 16.26 -22.56
C HIS A 274 17.80 15.50 -23.12
N ARG A 275 17.91 14.18 -22.84
CA ARG A 275 19.01 13.33 -23.34
C ARG A 275 19.00 13.20 -24.86
N GLY A 276 17.80 13.15 -25.45
CA GLY A 276 17.59 13.13 -26.91
C GLY A 276 17.67 14.51 -27.57
N ASN A 277 17.95 15.56 -26.81
CA ASN A 277 18.07 16.95 -27.30
C ASN A 277 16.77 17.50 -27.93
N TYR A 278 15.61 16.91 -27.61
CA TYR A 278 14.30 17.32 -28.10
C TYR A 278 13.79 18.62 -27.46
N ILE A 279 14.21 18.88 -26.22
CA ILE A 279 13.78 20.07 -25.46
C ILE A 279 14.98 20.86 -24.93
N ARG A 280 14.80 22.17 -24.79
CA ARG A 280 15.76 23.08 -24.15
C ARG A 280 15.09 24.00 -23.15
N GLU A 281 15.86 24.45 -22.17
CA GLU A 281 15.42 25.45 -21.20
C GLU A 281 15.81 26.85 -21.68
N GLU A 282 14.83 27.75 -21.75
CA GLU A 282 15.04 29.18 -22.00
C GLU A 282 14.52 30.00 -20.81
N LEU A 283 15.10 31.18 -20.59
CA LEU A 283 14.56 32.12 -19.60
C LEU A 283 13.58 33.05 -20.28
N ARG A 284 12.35 33.10 -19.75
CA ARG A 284 11.29 33.96 -20.28
C ARG A 284 10.74 34.86 -19.17
N THR A 285 10.75 36.15 -19.43
CA THR A 285 10.19 37.15 -18.52
C THR A 285 8.71 37.37 -18.84
N ASN A 286 7.86 37.23 -17.82
CA ASN A 286 6.44 37.61 -17.85
C ASN A 286 6.14 38.58 -16.70
N GLU A 287 4.86 38.92 -16.52
CA GLU A 287 4.39 39.84 -15.47
C GLU A 287 4.69 39.37 -14.03
N TYR A 288 5.02 38.09 -13.85
CA TYR A 288 5.35 37.46 -12.57
C TYR A 288 6.86 37.24 -12.38
N GLY A 289 7.69 37.74 -13.29
CA GLY A 289 9.16 37.66 -13.21
C GLY A 289 9.79 36.82 -14.33
N THR A 290 11.09 36.52 -14.17
CA THR A 290 11.84 35.70 -15.13
C THR A 290 11.86 34.27 -14.64
N HIS A 291 11.25 33.36 -15.40
CA HIS A 291 11.13 31.95 -15.06
C HIS A 291 11.63 31.07 -16.19
N LYS A 292 11.98 29.82 -15.85
CA LYS A 292 12.31 28.80 -16.84
C LYS A 292 11.10 28.50 -17.74
N ASN A 293 11.36 28.35 -19.03
CA ASN A 293 10.39 27.99 -20.04
C ASN A 293 11.00 26.89 -20.91
N ILE A 294 10.37 25.71 -20.92
CA ILE A 294 10.80 24.58 -21.71
C ILE A 294 10.17 24.68 -23.09
N VAL A 295 11.01 24.60 -24.13
CA VAL A 295 10.59 24.66 -25.53
C VAL A 295 11.20 23.49 -26.30
N LEU A 296 10.57 23.11 -27.41
CA LEU A 296 11.16 22.17 -28.34
C LEU A 296 12.40 22.78 -29.00
N ASN A 297 13.38 21.94 -29.26
CA ASN A 297 14.58 22.34 -29.97
C ASN A 297 14.29 22.37 -31.48
N SER A 298 14.64 23.46 -32.14
CA SER A 298 14.37 23.69 -33.57
C SER A 298 15.17 22.82 -34.53
N ASP A 299 16.17 22.09 -34.02
CA ASP A 299 17.21 21.43 -34.81
C ASP A 299 17.15 19.89 -34.72
N VAL A 300 16.06 19.34 -34.18
CA VAL A 300 15.83 17.89 -34.20
C VAL A 300 14.95 17.58 -35.40
N ASP A 301 15.55 16.96 -36.43
CA ASP A 301 14.80 16.25 -37.47
C ASP A 301 13.89 15.25 -36.76
N VAL A 302 12.62 15.60 -36.62
CA VAL A 302 11.56 14.62 -36.43
C VAL A 302 11.63 13.72 -37.67
N PRO A 303 11.89 12.41 -37.56
CA PRO A 303 11.89 11.56 -38.73
C PRO A 303 10.54 11.71 -39.45
N GLU A 304 10.56 12.24 -40.68
CA GLU A 304 9.41 12.34 -41.56
C GLU A 304 8.94 10.95 -42.00
N GLU A 305 8.41 10.15 -41.08
CA GLU A 305 7.62 8.97 -41.41
C GLU A 305 6.39 8.94 -40.50
N GLN A 306 5.42 9.81 -40.81
CA GLN A 306 3.98 9.52 -40.94
C GLN A 306 3.15 10.81 -41.03
N ILE A 307 3.39 11.59 -42.08
CA ILE A 307 2.33 12.43 -42.66
C ILE A 307 2.02 11.86 -44.04
N SER A 308 1.47 10.64 -44.05
CA SER A 308 0.69 10.18 -45.20
C SER A 308 -0.71 10.74 -45.06
N THR A 309 -0.95 11.81 -45.80
CA THR A 309 -2.23 12.29 -46.31
C THR A 309 -3.28 11.19 -46.47
N ASN A 310 -4.50 11.44 -45.98
CA ASN A 310 -5.81 10.96 -46.45
C ASN A 310 -6.84 11.77 -45.62
N PHE A 311 -7.68 12.69 -46.13
CA PHE A 311 -8.71 12.52 -47.16
C PHE A 311 -9.34 11.13 -47.21
#